data_AF-A0A0B7GYD8-F1
#
_entry.id   AF-A0A0B7GYD8-F1
#
_cell.length_a   1.000
_cell.length_b   1.000
_cell.length_c   1.000
_cell.angle_alpha   90.00
_cell.angle_beta   90.00
_cell.angle_gamma   90.00
#
_symmetry.space_group_name_H-M   'P 1'
#
loop_
_entity.id
_entity.type
_entity.pdbx_description
1 polymer ?
#
loop_
_entity_poly.entity_id
_entity_poly.type
_entity_poly.pdbx_seq_one_letter_code
_entity_poly.pdbx_strand_id
1 'polypeptide(L)' 'MEKIDIAKLKQEAENLGILNIEASGELTPAYLDDAIKAVKRINVDIDALAAKAKEK' A
#
# COMPACT_ATOMS: atom_id res chain seq x y z
N MET A 1 -19.47 -12.00 6.31
CA MET A 1 -18.37 -11.05 6.10
C MET A 1 -17.34 -11.28 7.19
N GLU A 2 -16.11 -11.63 6.82
CA GLU A 2 -15.00 -11.56 7.78
C GLU A 2 -14.90 -10.13 8.32
N LYS A 3 -14.71 -9.99 9.63
CA LYS A 3 -14.60 -8.70 10.27
C LYS A 3 -13.21 -8.16 9.95
N ILE A 4 -13.14 -7.17 9.06
CA ILE A 4 -11.87 -6.53 8.69
C ILE A 4 -11.34 -5.77 9.90
N ASP A 5 -10.13 -6.11 10.34
CA ASP A 5 -9.44 -5.46 11.44
C ASP A 5 -8.61 -4.27 10.91
N ILE A 6 -9.14 -3.07 11.12
CA ILE A 6 -8.51 -1.82 10.66
C ILE A 6 -7.17 -1.59 11.36
N ALA A 7 -7.01 -1.99 12.63
CA ALA A 7 -5.75 -1.79 13.34
C ALA A 7 -4.63 -2.64 12.71
N LYS A 8 -4.96 -3.88 12.34
CA LYS A 8 -4.04 -4.75 11.61
C LYS A 8 -3.68 -4.19 10.23
N LEU A 9 -4.65 -3.65 9.49
CA LEU A 9 -4.38 -3.04 8.19
C LEU A 9 -3.47 -1.81 8.29
N LYS A 10 -3.65 -0.97 9.32
CA LYS A 10 -2.75 0.19 9.55
C LYS A 10 -1.31 -0.25 9.81
N GLN A 11 -1.12 -1.25 10.67
CA GLN A 11 0.21 -1.77 10.96
C GLN A 11 0.86 -2.41 9.71
N GLU A 12 0.09 -3.09 8.86
CA GLU A 12 0.60 -3.59 7.59
C GLU A 12 1.00 -2.48 6.62
N ALA A 13 0.19 -1.42 6.51
CA ALA A 13 0.52 -0.27 5.67
C ALA A 13 1.84 0.40 6.10
N GLU A 14 2.03 0.58 7.42
CA GLU A 14 3.28 1.11 7.99
C GLU A 14 4.48 0.21 7.68
N ASN A 15 4.35 -1.10 7.87
CA ASN A 15 5.41 -2.06 7.57
C ASN A 15 5.80 -2.09 6.08
N LEU A 16 4.85 -1.79 5.19
CA LEU A 16 5.09 -1.67 3.75
C LEU A 16 5.62 -0.28 3.35
N GLY A 17 5.76 0.65 4.30
CA GLY A 17 6.19 2.02 4.00
C GLY A 17 5.15 2.84 3.23
N ILE A 18 3.87 2.47 3.30
CA ILE A 18 2.79 3.23 2.66
C ILE A 18 2.55 4.50 3.49
N LEU A 19 2.85 5.66 2.89
CA LEU A 19 2.74 6.95 3.58
C LEU A 19 1.33 7.52 3.57
N ASN A 20 0.59 7.33 2.47
CA ASN A 20 -0.78 7.80 2.31
C ASN A 20 -1.59 6.89 1.39
N ILE A 21 -2.90 6.82 1.62
CA ILE A 21 -3.86 6.12 0.75
C ILE A 21 -5.01 7.09 0.48
N GLU A 22 -5.19 7.43 -0.79
CA GLU A 22 -6.20 8.39 -1.25
C GLU A 22 -7.22 7.68 -2.15
N ALA A 23 -8.50 8.02 -1.97
CA ALA A 23 -9.59 7.54 -2.80
C ALA A 23 -10.48 8.72 -3.18
N SER A 24 -10.99 8.74 -4.41
CA SER A 24 -11.94 9.76 -4.86
C SER A 24 -13.34 9.61 -4.24
N GLY A 25 -13.60 8.47 -3.59
CA GLY A 25 -14.86 8.16 -2.90
C GLY A 25 -14.63 7.69 -1.47
N GLU A 26 -15.66 7.10 -0.87
CA GLU A 26 -15.58 6.60 0.51
C GLU A 26 -14.50 5.50 0.63
N LEU A 27 -13.56 5.72 1.54
CA LEU A 27 -12.52 4.75 1.87
C LEU A 27 -13.05 3.76 2.91
N THR A 28 -13.44 2.58 2.45
CA THR A 28 -13.90 1.48 3.32
C THR A 28 -12.74 0.59 3.76
N PRO A 29 -12.87 -0.16 4.87
CA PRO A 29 -11.84 -1.14 5.28
C PRO A 29 -11.54 -2.20 4.22
N ALA A 30 -12.52 -2.56 3.38
CA ALA A 30 -12.32 -3.50 2.27
C ALA A 30 -11.39 -2.90 1.20
N TYR A 31 -11.59 -1.63 0.85
CA TYR A 31 -10.72 -0.94 -0.11
C TYR A 31 -9.31 -0.74 0.43
N LEU A 32 -9.19 -0.50 1.74
CA LEU A 32 -7.88 -0.43 2.41
C LEU A 32 -7.13 -1.77 2.30
N ASP A 33 -7.81 -2.89 2.58
CA ASP A 33 -7.24 -4.24 2.44
C ASP A 33 -6.82 -4.56 0.99
N ASP A 34 -7.66 -4.21 0.01
CA ASP A 34 -7.36 -4.40 -1.40
C ASP A 34 -6.13 -3.58 -1.86
N ALA A 35 -6.02 -2.33 -1.40
CA ALA A 35 -4.86 -1.48 -1.70
C ALA A 35 -3.56 -2.07 -1.14
N ILE A 36 -3.58 -2.53 0.13
CA ILE A 36 -2.43 -3.18 0.78
C ILE A 36 -2.04 -4.46 0.02
N LYS A 37 -3.02 -5.29 -0.36
CA LYS A 37 -2.77 -6.50 -1.16
C LYS A 37 -2.18 -6.18 -2.53
N ALA A 38 -2.62 -5.10 -3.16
CA ALA A 38 -2.06 -4.67 -4.44
C ALA A 38 -0.58 -4.31 -4.30
N VAL A 39 -0.23 -3.52 -3.28
CA VAL A 39 1.18 -3.17 -2.98
C VAL A 39 2.02 -4.43 -2.72
N LYS A 40 1.52 -5.38 -1.93
CA LYS A 40 2.22 -6.66 -1.66
C LYS A 40 2.48 -7.50 -2.92
N ARG A 41 1.64 -7.37 -3.95
CA ARG A 41 1.81 -8.08 -5.24
C ARG A 41 2.79 -7.38 -6.17
N ILE A 42 3.04 -6.09 -5.95
CA ILE A 42 3.96 -5.31 -6.75
C ILE A 42 5.39 -5.66 -6.33
N ASN A 43 6.09 -6.42 -7.18
CA ASN A 43 7.54 -6.62 -7.05
C ASN A 43 8.26 -5.43 -7.69
N VAL A 44 8.18 -4.25 -7.07
CA VAL A 44 8.93 -3.08 -7.53
C VAL A 44 10.31 -3.11 -6.91
N ASP A 45 11.31 -3.24 -7.78
CA ASP A 45 12.71 -3.05 -7.45
C ASP A 45 12.97 -1.54 -7.29
N ILE A 46 12.81 -1.06 -6.05
CA ILE A 46 13.00 0.34 -5.68
C ILE A 46 14.44 0.79 -5.95
N ASP A 47 15.42 -0.12 -5.78
CA ASP A 47 16.83 0.19 -6.02
C ASP A 47 17.07 0.45 -7.52
N ALA A 48 16.48 -0.37 -8.39
CA ALA A 48 16.54 -0.15 -9.83
C ALA A 48 15.83 1.14 -10.26
N LEU A 49 14.69 1.50 -9.64
CA LEU A 49 14.01 2.77 -9.90
C LEU A 49 14.83 3.97 -9.44
N ALA A 50 15.44 3.89 -8.26
CA ALA A 50 16.29 4.94 -7.70
C ALA A 50 17.56 5.15 -8.55
N ALA A 51 18.16 4.08 -9.08
CA ALA A 51 19.28 4.15 -10.01
C ALA A 51 18.90 4.92 -11.29
N LYS A 52 17.78 4.56 -11.93
CA LYS A 52 17.26 5.25 -13.11
C LYS A 52 16.94 6.73 -12.87
N ALA A 53 16.48 7.08 -11.68
CA ALA A 53 16.15 8.46 -11.35
C ALA A 53 17.41 9.35 -11.22
N LYS A 54 18.56 8.78 -10.81
CA LYS A 54 19.84 9.49 -10.70
C LYS A 54 20.55 9.68 -12.05
N GLU A 55 20.17 8.90 -13.06
CA GLU A 55 20.72 9.00 -14.43
C GLU A 55 20.06 10.12 -15.25
N LYS A 56 19.00 10.76 -14.74
CA LYS A 56 18.35 11.95 -15.32
C LYS A 56 18.78 13.21 -14.61
#